data_AF-A0A2N0NGA1-F1
#
_entry.id   AF-A0A2N0NGA1-F1
#
_cell.length_a   1.000
_cell.length_b   1.000
_cell.length_c   1.000
_cell.angle_alpha   90.00
_cell.angle_beta   90.00
_cell.angle_gamma   90.00
#
_symmetry.space_group_name_H-M   'P 1'
#
loop_
_entity.id
_entity.type
_entity.pdbx_description
1 polymer ?
#
loop_
_entity_poly.entity_id
_entity_poly.type
_entity_poly.pdbx_seq_one_letter_code
_entity_poly.pdbx_strand_id
1 'polypeptide(L)'
;MDQVLILQCDINTINIKCVKLAKYIIEQFRSEFLAKKETYEINMPIKHACIIFHIRRDYESNLIKSNFICGWKQITIESLKSPEAPLMDFLDKPLYEIINSEFFEKIVGSTKPFEKILKDELLWCLSCIKYQHSNVNYISTLSNQILSNSIFVNCIKTKTFEWVLENCKNWQYEVVLDKTYLSKFTCLSLALQDYIRIIIKQTVAKIIYSLENLSALTTFFNYNNKESKIKTELSDLWKHFFMDNTTININNLCEPKPSIYKISHLMINDLEFPFSYYFLDQINFYKKLYYEELDILKQ
;
A
#
# COMPACT_ATOMS: atom_id res chain seq x y z
N MET A 1 45.27 4.32 -15.82
CA MET A 1 44.03 4.11 -15.06
C MET A 1 43.36 5.45 -14.86
N ASP A 2 42.06 5.51 -15.11
CA ASP A 2 41.29 6.73 -14.89
C ASP A 2 41.12 7.01 -13.39
N GLN A 3 41.02 8.29 -13.04
CA GLN A 3 40.97 8.75 -11.65
C GLN A 3 39.64 9.45 -11.37
N VAL A 4 39.05 9.19 -10.21
CA VAL A 4 37.78 9.81 -9.80
C VAL A 4 37.95 10.48 -8.44
N LEU A 5 37.60 11.76 -8.35
CA LEU A 5 37.43 12.49 -7.10
C LEU A 5 35.94 12.55 -6.74
N ILE A 6 35.57 12.08 -5.54
CA ILE A 6 34.21 12.17 -5.02
C ILE A 6 34.22 13.04 -3.77
N LEU A 7 33.47 14.13 -3.79
CA LEU A 7 33.22 14.98 -2.63
C LEU A 7 31.78 14.79 -2.16
N GLN A 8 31.58 14.27 -0.96
CA GLN A 8 30.24 14.13 -0.37
C GLN A 8 29.92 15.31 0.53
N CYS A 9 28.70 15.83 0.41
CA CYS A 9 28.26 17.00 1.14
C CYS A 9 26.87 16.76 1.72
N ASP A 10 26.71 16.91 3.03
CA ASP A 10 25.40 17.03 3.66
C ASP A 10 24.97 18.51 3.70
N ILE A 11 23.87 18.81 3.03
CA ILE A 11 23.40 20.18 2.87
C ILE A 11 22.90 20.80 4.19
N ASN A 12 22.59 19.96 5.19
CA ASN A 12 22.14 20.40 6.51
C ASN A 12 23.30 20.89 7.38
N THR A 13 24.53 20.48 7.09
CA THR A 13 25.70 20.76 7.93
C THR A 13 26.72 21.67 7.24
N ILE A 14 26.73 21.72 5.90
CA ILE A 14 27.79 22.40 5.15
C ILE A 14 27.37 23.79 4.69
N ASN A 15 28.25 24.76 4.91
CA ASN A 15 28.12 26.11 4.36
C ASN A 15 28.29 26.09 2.83
N ILE A 16 27.32 26.65 2.10
CA ILE A 16 27.35 26.73 0.63
C ILE A 16 28.61 27.43 0.07
N LYS A 17 29.24 28.31 0.86
CA LYS A 17 30.51 28.97 0.50
C LYS A 17 31.64 27.94 0.34
N CYS A 18 31.68 26.91 1.18
CA CYS A 18 32.69 25.83 1.10
C CYS A 18 32.51 25.02 -0.19
N VAL A 19 31.26 24.75 -0.58
CA VAL A 19 30.94 24.06 -1.84
C VAL A 19 31.40 24.88 -3.05
N LYS A 20 31.15 26.19 -3.05
CA LYS A 20 31.60 27.10 -4.12
C LYS A 20 33.12 27.14 -4.21
N LEU A 21 33.81 27.19 -3.07
CA LEU A 21 35.27 27.15 -3.01
C LEU A 21 35.84 25.84 -3.56
N ALA A 22 35.28 24.69 -3.13
CA ALA A 22 35.70 23.38 -3.63
C ALA A 22 35.52 23.27 -5.14
N LYS A 23 34.38 23.75 -5.68
CA LYS A 23 34.14 23.82 -7.13
C LYS A 23 35.20 24.66 -7.85
N TYR A 24 35.50 25.85 -7.34
CA TYR A 24 36.51 26.74 -7.92
C TYR A 24 37.89 26.06 -7.97
N ILE A 25 38.31 25.43 -6.87
CA ILE A 25 39.59 24.72 -6.80
C ILE A 25 39.65 23.59 -7.83
N ILE A 26 38.59 22.78 -7.93
CA ILE A 26 38.53 21.67 -8.90
C ILE A 26 38.62 22.19 -10.34
N GLU A 27 37.92 23.28 -10.68
CA GLU A 27 38.00 23.88 -12.01
C GLU A 27 39.40 24.44 -12.32
N GLN A 28 40.07 25.05 -11.34
CA GLN A 28 41.44 25.52 -11.52
C GLN A 28 42.39 24.36 -11.88
N PHE A 29 42.33 23.25 -11.13
CA PHE A 29 43.13 22.06 -11.42
C PHE A 29 42.76 21.42 -12.77
N ARG A 30 41.49 21.48 -13.18
CA ARG A 30 41.04 21.01 -14.49
C ARG A 30 41.65 21.83 -15.62
N SER A 31 41.63 23.16 -15.53
CA SER A 31 42.23 24.04 -16.54
C SER A 31 43.73 23.81 -16.69
N GLU A 32 44.45 23.68 -15.57
CA GLU A 32 45.89 23.36 -15.58
C GLU A 32 46.16 21.99 -16.21
N PHE A 33 45.30 21.00 -15.96
CA PHE A 33 45.42 19.67 -16.55
C PHE A 33 45.17 19.68 -18.07
N LEU A 34 44.16 20.41 -18.55
CA LEU A 34 43.86 20.52 -19.97
C LEU A 34 44.98 21.24 -20.75
N ALA A 35 45.52 22.34 -20.21
CA ALA A 35 46.64 23.06 -20.82
C ALA A 35 47.87 22.15 -20.98
N LYS A 36 48.21 21.35 -19.96
CA LYS A 36 49.30 20.36 -20.05
C LYS A 36 49.02 19.27 -21.09
N LYS A 37 47.76 18.84 -21.23
CA LYS A 37 47.40 17.81 -22.21
C LYS A 37 47.57 18.29 -23.65
N GLU A 38 47.20 19.54 -23.93
CA GLU A 38 47.36 20.17 -25.26
C GLU A 38 48.83 20.38 -25.65
N THR A 39 49.70 20.66 -24.67
CA THR A 39 51.11 21.02 -24.95
C THR A 39 52.00 19.82 -25.27
N TYR A 40 51.69 18.63 -24.75
CA TYR A 40 52.64 17.51 -24.75
C TYR A 40 52.20 16.27 -25.56
N GLU A 41 51.02 16.23 -26.19
CA GLU A 41 50.47 15.04 -26.88
C GLU A 41 50.61 13.72 -26.07
N ILE A 42 50.57 13.82 -24.75
CA ILE A 42 50.71 12.66 -23.85
C ILE A 42 49.36 11.97 -23.73
N ASN A 43 49.37 10.64 -23.81
CA ASN A 43 48.22 9.79 -23.48
C ASN A 43 47.95 9.80 -21.96
N MET A 44 47.46 10.94 -21.45
CA MET A 44 47.17 11.14 -20.03
C MET A 44 45.87 10.45 -19.59
N PRO A 45 45.81 9.94 -18.35
CA PRO A 45 44.61 9.29 -17.82
C PRO A 45 43.42 10.26 -17.75
N ILE A 46 42.21 9.75 -17.95
CA ILE A 46 40.99 10.55 -17.83
C ILE A 46 40.74 10.78 -16.33
N LYS A 47 40.40 12.02 -15.98
CA LYS A 47 40.07 12.41 -14.61
C LYS A 47 38.61 12.86 -14.53
N HIS A 48 37.90 12.38 -13.52
CA HIS A 48 36.53 12.74 -13.22
C HIS A 48 36.43 13.36 -11.82
N ALA A 49 35.55 14.35 -11.67
CA ALA A 49 35.21 14.91 -10.37
C ALA A 49 33.69 14.91 -10.22
N CYS A 50 33.22 14.49 -9.04
CA CYS A 50 31.81 14.43 -8.69
C CYS A 50 31.61 15.04 -7.31
N ILE A 51 30.60 15.90 -7.18
CA ILE A 51 30.15 16.43 -5.90
C ILE A 51 28.74 15.90 -5.65
N ILE A 52 28.60 15.13 -4.58
CA ILE A 52 27.33 14.50 -4.19
C ILE A 52 26.72 15.33 -3.07
N PHE A 53 25.53 15.86 -3.31
CA PHE A 53 24.73 16.54 -2.29
C PHE A 53 23.71 15.56 -1.72
N HIS A 54 23.77 15.31 -0.42
CA HIS A 54 22.75 14.58 0.32
C HIS A 54 21.61 15.54 0.67
N ILE A 55 20.43 15.27 0.13
CA ILE A 55 19.27 16.16 0.19
C ILE A 55 18.09 15.36 0.73
N ARG A 56 17.33 15.95 1.64
CA ARG A 56 16.07 15.39 2.10
C ARG A 56 14.91 15.94 1.28
N ARG A 57 13.87 15.13 1.08
CA ARG A 57 12.68 15.50 0.28
C ARG A 57 11.88 16.67 0.86
N ASP A 58 11.93 16.85 2.18
CA ASP A 58 11.23 17.90 2.93
C ASP A 58 12.01 19.24 2.98
N TYR A 59 13.20 19.29 2.39
CA TYR A 59 14.04 20.48 2.41
C TYR A 59 13.81 21.36 1.19
N GLU A 60 13.40 22.63 1.39
CA GLU A 60 13.27 23.61 0.31
C GLU A 60 14.64 23.95 -0.29
N SER A 61 14.96 23.33 -1.43
CA SER A 61 16.26 23.43 -2.08
C SER A 61 16.40 24.65 -2.99
N ASN A 62 16.20 25.86 -2.44
CA ASN A 62 16.64 27.08 -3.13
C ASN A 62 18.18 27.08 -3.37
N LEU A 63 18.93 26.29 -2.60
CA LEU A 63 20.39 26.13 -2.69
C LEU A 63 20.88 25.38 -3.95
N ILE A 64 20.02 24.58 -4.60
CA ILE A 64 20.40 23.69 -5.71
C ILE A 64 19.97 24.24 -7.05
N LYS A 65 18.93 25.08 -7.07
CA LYS A 65 18.36 25.68 -8.28
C LYS A 65 19.30 26.71 -8.95
N SER A 66 20.34 27.19 -8.27
CA SER A 66 21.14 28.33 -8.72
C SER A 66 22.47 28.01 -9.43
N ASN A 67 22.76 26.75 -9.79
CA ASN A 67 24.10 26.34 -10.25
C ASN A 67 24.17 25.82 -11.70
N PHE A 68 23.49 26.47 -12.65
CA PHE A 68 23.66 26.21 -14.09
C PHE A 68 24.95 26.81 -14.70
N ILE A 69 25.88 27.28 -13.87
CA ILE A 69 27.05 28.02 -14.32
C ILE A 69 28.27 27.08 -14.42
N CYS A 70 28.85 27.04 -15.63
CA CYS A 70 30.12 26.44 -16.04
C CYS A 70 30.24 24.91 -15.97
N GLY A 71 30.13 24.21 -17.12
CA GLY A 71 30.77 22.90 -17.41
C GLY A 71 30.33 21.67 -16.60
N TRP A 72 29.75 21.84 -15.41
CA TRP A 72 29.27 20.78 -14.54
C TRP A 72 27.95 20.22 -15.07
N LYS A 73 27.88 18.88 -15.16
CA LYS A 73 26.64 18.16 -15.41
C LYS A 73 25.96 17.87 -14.08
N GLN A 74 24.71 18.31 -13.93
CA GLN A 74 23.90 18.01 -12.76
C GLN A 74 23.03 16.79 -13.01
N ILE A 75 23.02 15.87 -12.06
CA ILE A 75 22.21 14.65 -12.09
C ILE A 75 21.56 14.50 -10.71
N THR A 76 20.29 14.14 -10.69
CA THR A 76 19.58 13.77 -9.45
C THR A 76 19.52 12.25 -9.38
N ILE A 77 20.03 11.69 -8.29
CA ILE A 77 20.01 10.25 -8.02
C ILE A 77 19.25 10.08 -6.71
N GLU A 78 18.13 9.35 -6.73
CA GLU A 78 17.33 9.13 -5.52
C GLU A 78 18.02 8.19 -4.52
N SER A 79 18.71 7.16 -5.02
CA SER A 79 19.45 6.20 -4.20
C SER A 79 20.79 5.86 -4.84
N LEU A 80 21.87 5.98 -4.05
CA LEU A 80 23.21 5.54 -4.46
C LEU A 80 23.37 4.02 -4.40
N LYS A 81 22.52 3.34 -3.62
CA LYS A 81 22.46 1.88 -3.58
C LYS A 81 21.47 1.39 -4.63
N SER A 82 21.81 0.31 -5.33
CA SER A 82 20.86 -0.40 -6.18
C SER A 82 19.69 -0.89 -5.33
N PRO A 83 18.46 -0.40 -5.55
CA PRO A 83 17.31 -0.90 -4.80
C PRO A 83 17.06 -2.36 -5.17
N GLU A 84 16.62 -3.17 -4.21
CA GLU A 84 16.22 -4.56 -4.45
C GLU A 84 15.09 -4.63 -5.49
N ALA A 85 14.18 -3.66 -5.44
CA ALA A 85 13.11 -3.43 -6.41
C ALA A 85 13.35 -2.11 -7.17
N PRO A 86 13.93 -2.16 -8.39
CA PRO A 86 14.11 -1.03 -9.28
C PRO A 86 12.82 -0.26 -9.56
N LEU A 87 12.93 1.08 -9.68
CA LEU A 87 11.77 1.94 -10.01
C LEU A 87 11.12 1.54 -11.35
N MET A 88 11.94 1.19 -12.35
CA MET A 88 11.47 0.80 -13.69
C MET A 88 10.54 -0.42 -13.66
N ASP A 89 10.65 -1.27 -12.63
CA ASP A 89 9.78 -2.44 -12.49
C ASP A 89 8.36 -2.07 -12.03
N PHE A 90 8.16 -0.84 -11.51
CA PHE A 90 6.84 -0.32 -11.15
C PHE A 90 6.22 0.51 -12.27
N LEU A 91 7.01 1.36 -12.94
CA LEU A 91 6.50 2.41 -13.84
C LEU A 91 5.60 1.85 -14.95
N ASP A 92 4.56 2.62 -15.27
CA ASP A 92 3.59 2.34 -16.34
C ASP A 92 2.82 1.01 -16.21
N LYS A 93 2.92 0.33 -15.06
CA LYS A 93 2.17 -0.90 -14.77
C LYS A 93 0.96 -0.61 -13.87
N PRO A 94 -0.22 -1.14 -14.21
CA PRO A 94 -1.35 -1.10 -13.30
C PRO A 94 -1.04 -1.93 -12.05
N LEU A 95 -1.56 -1.51 -10.90
CA LEU A 95 -1.28 -2.17 -9.62
C LEU A 95 -1.69 -3.65 -9.64
N TYR A 96 -2.79 -3.97 -10.32
CA TYR A 96 -3.28 -5.34 -10.47
C TYR A 96 -2.27 -6.27 -11.16
N GLU A 97 -1.53 -5.80 -12.17
CA GLU A 97 -0.49 -6.61 -12.81
C GLU A 97 0.67 -6.87 -11.86
N ILE A 98 1.06 -5.86 -11.08
CA ILE A 98 2.15 -6.00 -10.10
C ILE A 98 1.81 -7.07 -9.07
N ILE A 99 0.64 -6.99 -8.42
CA ILE A 99 0.24 -7.93 -7.35
C ILE A 99 -0.03 -9.37 -7.85
N ASN A 100 -0.17 -9.57 -9.16
CA ASN A 100 -0.31 -10.89 -9.79
C ASN A 100 0.99 -11.40 -10.44
N SER A 101 2.10 -10.71 -10.24
CA SER A 101 3.40 -11.07 -10.83
C SER A 101 4.39 -11.63 -9.81
N GLU A 102 5.43 -12.32 -10.28
CA GLU A 102 6.56 -12.77 -9.46
C GLU A 102 7.28 -11.61 -8.76
N PHE A 103 7.17 -10.40 -9.31
CA PHE A 103 7.74 -9.20 -8.70
C PHE A 103 7.11 -8.90 -7.33
N PHE A 104 5.84 -9.24 -7.13
CA PHE A 104 5.17 -9.09 -5.84
C PHE A 104 5.79 -9.98 -4.75
N GLU A 105 6.22 -11.19 -5.12
CA GLU A 105 6.93 -12.09 -4.19
C GLU A 105 8.25 -11.48 -3.74
N LYS A 106 8.97 -10.82 -4.65
CA LYS A 106 10.23 -10.13 -4.37
C LYS A 106 10.03 -8.91 -3.47
N ILE A 107 9.02 -8.08 -3.75
CA ILE A 107 8.68 -6.90 -2.92
C ILE A 107 8.37 -7.31 -1.49
N VAL A 108 7.58 -8.38 -1.32
CA VAL A 108 7.11 -8.82 0.01
C VAL A 108 8.10 -9.77 0.69
N GLY A 109 9.03 -10.36 -0.08
CA GLY A 109 9.98 -11.37 0.40
C GLY A 109 9.25 -12.65 0.84
N SER A 110 8.33 -13.16 0.01
CA SER A 110 7.58 -14.39 0.27
C SER A 110 6.95 -14.96 -1.00
N THR A 111 6.94 -16.28 -1.13
CA THR A 111 6.24 -17.04 -2.19
C THR A 111 4.71 -16.99 -2.05
N LYS A 112 4.20 -16.52 -0.90
CA LYS A 112 2.77 -16.28 -0.64
C LYS A 112 2.58 -14.85 -0.15
N PRO A 113 2.76 -13.86 -1.04
CA PRO A 113 2.91 -12.46 -0.63
C PRO A 113 1.63 -11.89 -0.02
N PHE A 114 0.46 -12.23 -0.56
CA PHE A 114 -0.82 -11.79 0.02
C PHE A 114 -1.02 -12.38 1.41
N GLU A 115 -0.79 -13.68 1.59
CA GLU A 115 -0.96 -14.38 2.86
C GLU A 115 0.02 -13.86 3.92
N LYS A 116 1.24 -13.48 3.52
CA LYS A 116 2.20 -12.81 4.41
C LYS A 116 1.69 -11.44 4.85
N ILE A 117 1.24 -10.59 3.92
CA ILE A 117 0.67 -9.27 4.27
C ILE A 117 -0.54 -9.45 5.17
N LEU A 118 -1.45 -10.37 4.83
CA LEU A 118 -2.62 -10.67 5.66
C LEU A 118 -2.18 -11.08 7.07
N LYS A 119 -1.24 -12.01 7.21
CA LYS A 119 -0.73 -12.44 8.51
C LYS A 119 -0.12 -11.30 9.33
N ASP A 120 0.69 -10.45 8.69
CA ASP A 120 1.38 -9.34 9.35
C ASP A 120 0.38 -8.24 9.79
N GLU A 121 -0.69 -8.02 9.03
CA GLU A 121 -1.58 -6.86 9.20
C GLU A 121 -2.97 -7.20 9.77
N LEU A 122 -3.36 -8.48 9.86
CA LEU A 122 -4.72 -8.89 10.23
C LEU A 122 -5.18 -8.33 11.58
N LEU A 123 -4.29 -8.33 12.59
CA LEU A 123 -4.61 -7.76 13.89
C LEU A 123 -4.89 -6.26 13.81
N TRP A 124 -4.15 -5.54 12.96
CA TRP A 124 -4.40 -4.13 12.69
C TRP A 124 -5.75 -3.93 11.99
N CYS A 125 -6.07 -4.76 11.00
CA CYS A 125 -7.36 -4.74 10.31
C CYS A 125 -8.53 -4.95 11.29
N LEU A 126 -8.43 -5.94 12.19
CA LEU A 126 -9.43 -6.20 13.24
C LEU A 126 -9.53 -5.03 14.23
N SER A 127 -8.42 -4.38 14.56
CA SER A 127 -8.41 -3.21 15.45
C SER A 127 -9.15 -1.99 14.87
N CYS A 128 -9.40 -1.95 13.56
CA CYS A 128 -10.18 -0.89 12.92
C CYS A 128 -11.67 -0.93 13.31
N ILE A 129 -12.15 -2.06 13.85
CA ILE A 129 -13.53 -2.26 14.25
C ILE A 129 -13.69 -1.97 15.74
N LYS A 130 -14.66 -1.11 16.07
CA LYS A 130 -15.04 -0.82 17.45
C LYS A 130 -16.07 -1.84 17.94
N TYR A 131 -15.56 -2.89 18.56
CA TYR A 131 -16.38 -3.92 19.22
C TYR A 131 -17.07 -3.37 20.48
N GLN A 132 -18.34 -3.76 20.68
CA GLN A 132 -19.15 -3.32 21.84
C GLN A 132 -18.67 -3.96 23.16
N HIS A 133 -18.21 -5.21 23.09
CA HIS A 133 -17.54 -5.90 24.18
C HIS A 133 -16.15 -6.30 23.69
N SER A 134 -15.12 -5.57 24.12
CA SER A 134 -13.73 -5.84 23.73
C SER A 134 -13.23 -7.12 24.39
N ASN A 135 -13.62 -8.28 23.85
CA ASN A 135 -13.07 -9.55 24.28
C ASN A 135 -11.81 -9.84 23.47
N VAL A 136 -10.64 -9.59 24.07
CA VAL A 136 -9.33 -9.88 23.47
C VAL A 136 -9.25 -11.34 22.99
N ASN A 137 -9.93 -12.26 23.67
CA ASN A 137 -9.98 -13.68 23.29
C ASN A 137 -10.79 -13.90 22.02
N TYR A 138 -11.80 -13.07 21.73
CA TYR A 138 -12.57 -13.16 20.48
C TYR A 138 -11.68 -12.78 19.29
N ILE A 139 -11.01 -11.62 19.36
CA ILE A 139 -10.15 -11.11 18.28
C ILE A 139 -9.01 -12.10 17.98
N SER A 140 -8.36 -12.64 19.00
CA SER A 140 -7.27 -13.61 18.82
C SER A 140 -7.76 -14.94 18.22
N THR A 141 -8.90 -15.45 18.69
CA THR A 141 -9.53 -16.67 18.15
C THR A 141 -9.91 -16.49 16.69
N LEU A 142 -10.57 -15.37 16.38
CA LEU A 142 -10.98 -15.00 15.03
C LEU A 142 -9.77 -14.87 14.09
N SER A 143 -8.72 -14.18 14.54
CA SER A 143 -7.47 -14.05 13.79
C SER A 143 -6.88 -15.41 13.44
N ASN A 144 -6.85 -16.35 14.40
CA ASN A 144 -6.35 -17.70 14.16
C ASN A 144 -7.23 -18.49 13.19
N GLN A 145 -8.54 -18.38 13.28
CA GLN A 145 -9.49 -19.03 12.37
C GLN A 145 -9.32 -18.55 10.92
N ILE A 146 -9.22 -17.24 10.72
CA ILE A 146 -8.97 -16.62 9.41
C ILE A 146 -7.67 -17.16 8.79
N LEU A 147 -6.56 -17.06 9.52
CA LEU A 147 -5.25 -17.44 9.00
C LEU A 147 -5.10 -18.95 8.76
N SER A 148 -5.84 -19.77 9.50
CA SER A 148 -5.80 -21.22 9.38
C SER A 148 -6.68 -21.77 8.23
N ASN A 149 -7.58 -20.95 7.68
CA ASN A 149 -8.51 -21.39 6.64
C ASN A 149 -8.10 -20.86 5.25
N SER A 150 -7.45 -21.71 4.45
CA SER A 150 -6.98 -21.35 3.11
C SER A 150 -8.10 -20.94 2.13
N ILE A 151 -9.30 -21.52 2.26
CA ILE A 151 -10.45 -21.18 1.42
C ILE A 151 -10.87 -19.74 1.70
N PHE A 152 -11.01 -19.39 2.98
CA PHE A 152 -11.37 -18.04 3.40
C PHE A 152 -10.32 -17.01 2.94
N VAL A 153 -9.04 -17.30 3.19
CA VAL A 153 -7.93 -16.44 2.76
C VAL A 153 -7.95 -16.23 1.25
N ASN A 154 -8.23 -17.28 0.47
CA ASN A 154 -8.35 -17.15 -0.98
C ASN A 154 -9.54 -16.29 -1.40
N CYS A 155 -10.70 -16.42 -0.74
CA CYS A 155 -11.84 -15.53 -0.98
C CYS A 155 -11.48 -14.05 -0.72
N ILE A 156 -10.86 -13.74 0.42
CA ILE A 156 -10.41 -12.37 0.72
C ILE A 156 -9.41 -11.88 -0.33
N LYS A 157 -8.46 -12.73 -0.74
CA LYS A 157 -7.47 -12.42 -1.78
C LYS A 157 -8.14 -12.04 -3.09
N THR A 158 -9.02 -12.89 -3.60
CA THR A 158 -9.74 -12.66 -4.87
C THR A 158 -10.50 -11.34 -4.82
N LYS A 159 -11.32 -11.11 -3.78
CA LYS A 159 -12.11 -9.89 -3.67
C LYS A 159 -11.23 -8.63 -3.51
N THR A 160 -10.10 -8.74 -2.79
CA THR A 160 -9.13 -7.64 -2.68
C THR A 160 -8.53 -7.29 -4.04
N PHE A 161 -8.17 -8.30 -4.84
CA PHE A 161 -7.53 -8.11 -6.13
C PHE A 161 -8.52 -7.55 -7.17
N GLU A 162 -9.76 -8.02 -7.17
CA GLU A 162 -10.85 -7.44 -7.98
C GLU A 162 -11.08 -5.97 -7.63
N TRP A 163 -11.12 -5.64 -6.34
CA TRP A 163 -11.27 -4.25 -5.91
C TRP A 163 -10.11 -3.36 -6.38
N VAL A 164 -8.86 -3.86 -6.28
CA VAL A 164 -7.67 -3.15 -6.75
C VAL A 164 -7.72 -2.91 -8.26
N LEU A 165 -8.15 -3.90 -9.04
CA LEU A 165 -8.31 -3.77 -10.49
C LEU A 165 -9.27 -2.63 -10.86
N GLU A 166 -10.39 -2.52 -10.14
CA GLU A 166 -11.43 -1.54 -10.43
C GLU A 166 -11.07 -0.13 -9.97
N ASN A 167 -10.42 0.00 -8.80
CA ASN A 167 -10.29 1.27 -8.08
C ASN A 167 -8.88 1.90 -8.14
N CYS A 168 -7.81 1.13 -8.38
CA CYS A 168 -6.43 1.62 -8.26
C CYS A 168 -5.74 1.91 -9.61
N LYS A 169 -6.47 2.48 -10.58
CA LYS A 169 -5.95 2.74 -11.94
C LYS A 169 -4.79 3.72 -11.97
N ASN A 170 -4.82 4.75 -11.11
CA ASN A 170 -3.83 5.84 -11.07
C ASN A 170 -2.95 5.81 -9.81
N TRP A 171 -2.74 4.63 -9.23
CA TRP A 171 -2.10 4.46 -7.93
C TRP A 171 -0.71 5.12 -7.81
N GLN A 172 0.10 5.12 -8.88
CA GLN A 172 1.42 5.77 -8.89
C GLN A 172 1.29 7.29 -8.75
N TYR A 173 0.31 7.87 -9.44
CA TYR A 173 0.05 9.30 -9.39
C TYR A 173 -0.43 9.72 -8.01
N GLU A 174 -1.29 8.92 -7.37
CA GLU A 174 -1.73 9.14 -5.99
C GLU A 174 -0.55 9.16 -5.01
N VAL A 175 0.39 8.22 -5.15
CA VAL A 175 1.63 8.19 -4.35
C VAL A 175 2.47 9.43 -4.58
N VAL A 176 2.62 9.87 -5.83
CA VAL A 176 3.46 11.02 -6.17
C VAL A 176 2.86 12.35 -5.69
N LEU A 177 1.54 12.47 -5.68
CA LEU A 177 0.84 13.67 -5.21
C LEU A 177 0.94 13.87 -3.70
N ASP A 178 1.00 12.78 -2.92
CA ASP A 178 1.11 12.87 -1.47
C ASP A 178 2.55 13.17 -1.03
N LYS A 179 2.88 14.47 -1.00
CA LYS A 179 4.19 14.97 -0.54
C LYS A 179 4.50 14.54 0.89
N THR A 180 3.50 14.43 1.77
CA THR A 180 3.68 14.08 3.18
C THR A 180 3.96 12.60 3.37
N TYR A 181 3.41 11.76 2.48
CA TYR A 181 3.73 10.35 2.41
C TYR A 181 5.14 10.15 1.82
N LEU A 182 5.43 10.77 0.68
CA LEU A 182 6.74 10.67 0.03
C LEU A 182 7.90 11.12 0.92
N SER A 183 7.70 12.13 1.77
CA SER A 183 8.76 12.63 2.66
C SER A 183 9.24 11.61 3.69
N LYS A 184 8.48 10.53 3.92
CA LYS A 184 8.83 9.42 4.82
C LYS A 184 9.81 8.43 4.18
N PHE A 185 10.00 8.49 2.87
CA PHE A 185 10.81 7.54 2.11
C PHE A 185 12.03 8.22 1.49
N THR A 186 13.11 7.46 1.40
CA THR A 186 14.36 7.93 0.77
C THR A 186 14.23 7.96 -0.76
N CYS A 187 13.57 6.97 -1.37
CA CYS A 187 13.31 6.90 -2.81
C CYS A 187 11.85 6.56 -3.14
N LEU A 188 11.43 6.89 -4.36
CA LEU A 188 10.08 6.64 -4.86
C LEU A 188 9.77 5.14 -4.93
N SER A 189 10.75 4.31 -5.28
CA SER A 189 10.54 2.86 -5.34
C SER A 189 10.16 2.26 -3.98
N LEU A 190 10.69 2.78 -2.86
CA LEU A 190 10.28 2.35 -1.52
C LEU A 190 8.87 2.83 -1.17
N ALA A 191 8.51 4.06 -1.54
CA ALA A 191 7.18 4.60 -1.32
C ALA A 191 6.10 3.80 -2.08
N LEU A 192 6.40 3.40 -3.33
CA LEU A 192 5.53 2.56 -4.15
C LEU A 192 5.37 1.16 -3.55
N GLN A 193 6.45 0.55 -3.08
CA GLN A 193 6.39 -0.76 -2.39
C GLN A 193 5.52 -0.71 -1.13
N ASP A 194 5.70 0.30 -0.30
CA ASP A 194 4.91 0.46 0.92
C ASP A 194 3.43 0.73 0.59
N TYR A 195 3.15 1.47 -0.48
CA TYR A 195 1.78 1.74 -0.91
C TYR A 195 1.05 0.45 -1.28
N ILE A 196 1.72 -0.50 -1.95
CA ILE A 196 1.14 -1.83 -2.25
C ILE A 196 0.71 -2.55 -0.97
N ARG A 197 1.53 -2.50 0.08
CA ARG A 197 1.17 -3.10 1.38
C ARG A 197 -0.01 -2.35 2.02
N ILE A 198 0.00 -1.01 1.97
CA ILE A 198 -1.05 -0.17 2.53
C ILE A 198 -2.40 -0.43 1.87
N ILE A 199 -2.47 -0.44 0.54
CA ILE A 199 -3.74 -0.57 -0.19
C ILE A 199 -4.35 -1.96 0.02
N ILE A 200 -3.54 -3.03 0.02
CA ILE A 200 -4.01 -4.38 0.35
C ILE A 200 -4.54 -4.41 1.78
N LYS A 201 -3.76 -3.91 2.75
CA LYS A 201 -4.16 -3.85 4.15
C LYS A 201 -5.47 -3.10 4.35
N GLN A 202 -5.61 -1.93 3.74
CA GLN A 202 -6.79 -1.08 3.89
C GLN A 202 -8.03 -1.75 3.28
N THR A 203 -7.87 -2.36 2.11
CA THR A 203 -8.95 -3.10 1.44
C THR A 203 -9.40 -4.30 2.27
N VAL A 204 -8.46 -5.08 2.80
CA VAL A 204 -8.74 -6.19 3.72
C VAL A 204 -9.49 -5.72 4.97
N ALA A 205 -9.09 -4.60 5.57
CA ALA A 205 -9.80 -4.05 6.74
C ALA A 205 -11.25 -3.68 6.41
N LYS A 206 -11.51 -3.07 5.25
CA LYS A 206 -12.86 -2.76 4.77
C LYS A 206 -13.71 -4.02 4.56
N ILE A 207 -13.11 -5.06 3.97
CA ILE A 207 -13.79 -6.36 3.75
C ILE A 207 -14.13 -7.03 5.08
N ILE A 208 -13.17 -7.13 6.00
CA ILE A 208 -13.37 -7.75 7.32
C ILE A 208 -14.44 -7.02 8.10
N TYR A 209 -14.42 -5.68 8.12
CA TYR A 209 -15.47 -4.89 8.74
C TYR A 209 -16.85 -5.20 8.13
N SER A 210 -16.96 -5.25 6.81
CA SER A 210 -18.23 -5.53 6.14
C SER A 210 -18.75 -6.92 6.48
N LEU A 211 -17.87 -7.91 6.55
CA LEU A 211 -18.22 -9.27 6.97
C LEU A 211 -18.68 -9.35 8.43
N GLU A 212 -17.98 -8.68 9.35
CA GLU A 212 -18.39 -8.60 10.76
C GLU A 212 -19.74 -7.88 10.91
N ASN A 213 -19.93 -6.76 10.21
CA ASN A 213 -21.15 -5.97 10.25
C ASN A 213 -22.36 -6.67 9.58
N LEU A 214 -22.15 -7.74 8.83
CA LEU A 214 -23.25 -8.52 8.26
C LEU A 214 -23.45 -9.86 8.96
N SER A 215 -22.69 -10.15 10.03
CA SER A 215 -22.64 -11.48 10.65
C SER A 215 -22.35 -12.56 9.59
N ALA A 216 -21.33 -12.31 8.78
CA ALA A 216 -20.86 -13.24 7.76
C ALA A 216 -19.50 -13.86 8.15
N LEU A 217 -18.70 -13.20 8.99
CA LEU A 217 -17.37 -13.67 9.33
C LEU A 217 -17.38 -14.89 10.27
N THR A 218 -18.04 -14.78 11.43
CA THR A 218 -18.12 -15.90 12.40
C THR A 218 -18.93 -17.08 11.85
N THR A 219 -20.03 -16.80 11.15
CA THR A 219 -20.88 -17.82 10.53
C THR A 219 -20.11 -18.70 9.56
N PHE A 220 -19.14 -18.14 8.83
CA PHE A 220 -18.27 -18.90 7.93
C PHE A 220 -17.53 -20.04 8.64
N PHE A 221 -17.07 -19.79 9.87
CA PHE A 221 -16.35 -20.78 10.66
C PHE A 221 -17.29 -21.74 11.40
N ASN A 222 -18.50 -21.29 11.78
CA ASN A 222 -19.45 -22.08 12.55
C ASN A 222 -20.03 -23.27 11.77
N TYR A 223 -20.41 -23.10 10.50
CA TYR A 223 -21.00 -24.23 9.74
C TYR A 223 -19.98 -25.27 9.25
N ASN A 224 -18.67 -25.07 9.48
CA ASN A 224 -17.68 -26.11 9.16
C ASN A 224 -17.90 -27.40 9.95
N ASN A 225 -18.62 -27.32 11.07
CA ASN A 225 -18.95 -28.43 11.97
C ASN A 225 -20.32 -29.07 11.66
N LYS A 226 -21.03 -28.63 10.62
CA LYS A 226 -22.36 -29.15 10.24
C LYS A 226 -22.26 -30.34 9.28
N GLU A 227 -23.36 -31.08 9.14
CA GLU A 227 -23.51 -32.17 8.16
C GLU A 227 -23.12 -31.73 6.75
N SER A 228 -22.53 -32.67 5.97
CA SER A 228 -21.86 -32.38 4.70
C SER A 228 -22.76 -31.66 3.67
N LYS A 229 -24.05 -32.01 3.60
CA LYS A 229 -25.00 -31.39 2.66
C LYS A 229 -25.27 -29.92 3.02
N ILE A 230 -25.69 -29.66 4.27
CA ILE A 230 -25.99 -28.31 4.77
C ILE A 230 -24.74 -27.43 4.71
N LYS A 231 -23.57 -27.99 5.01
CA LYS A 231 -22.28 -27.30 4.91
C LYS A 231 -22.00 -26.82 3.49
N THR A 232 -22.31 -27.63 2.48
CA THR A 232 -22.06 -27.27 1.07
C THR A 232 -23.00 -26.13 0.64
N GLU A 233 -24.30 -26.25 0.93
CA GLU A 233 -25.29 -25.22 0.61
C GLU A 233 -24.97 -23.87 1.27
N LEU A 234 -24.61 -23.87 2.56
CA LEU A 234 -24.24 -22.65 3.28
C LEU A 234 -22.91 -22.05 2.79
N SER A 235 -21.94 -22.89 2.41
CA SER A 235 -20.67 -22.44 1.82
C SER A 235 -20.90 -21.74 0.48
N ASP A 236 -21.71 -22.33 -0.40
CA ASP A 236 -21.97 -21.77 -1.72
C ASP A 236 -22.80 -20.48 -1.64
N LEU A 237 -23.79 -20.47 -0.74
CA LEU A 237 -24.54 -19.27 -0.40
C LEU A 237 -23.61 -18.16 0.11
N TRP A 238 -22.72 -18.49 1.05
CA TRP A 238 -21.79 -17.51 1.61
C TRP A 238 -20.89 -16.91 0.54
N LYS A 239 -20.32 -17.74 -0.35
CA LYS A 239 -19.46 -17.28 -1.45
C LYS A 239 -20.23 -16.41 -2.43
N HIS A 240 -21.47 -16.77 -2.76
CA HIS A 240 -22.31 -15.99 -3.67
C HIS A 240 -22.51 -14.56 -3.15
N PHE A 241 -22.96 -14.40 -1.91
CA PHE A 241 -23.17 -13.08 -1.29
C PHE A 241 -21.86 -12.34 -1.02
N PHE A 242 -20.79 -13.05 -0.67
CA PHE A 242 -19.49 -12.44 -0.46
C PHE A 242 -18.92 -11.83 -1.74
N MET A 243 -19.03 -12.53 -2.88
CA MET A 243 -18.51 -12.05 -4.16
C MET A 243 -19.38 -10.95 -4.77
N ASP A 244 -20.66 -10.87 -4.40
CA ASP A 244 -21.53 -9.78 -4.84
C ASP A 244 -21.12 -8.41 -4.25
N ASN A 245 -20.78 -7.47 -5.14
CA ASN A 245 -20.37 -6.11 -4.78
C ASN A 245 -21.53 -5.23 -4.31
N THR A 246 -22.79 -5.64 -4.52
CA THR A 246 -23.95 -4.92 -3.96
C THR A 246 -24.14 -5.26 -2.49
N THR A 247 -23.92 -6.52 -2.10
CA THR A 247 -23.96 -6.98 -0.71
C THR A 247 -22.73 -6.52 0.08
N ILE A 248 -21.52 -6.81 -0.42
CA ILE A 248 -20.25 -6.36 0.19
C ILE A 248 -19.74 -5.13 -0.57
N ASN A 249 -20.36 -3.98 -0.31
CA ASN A 249 -19.91 -2.71 -0.88
C ASN A 249 -18.90 -2.01 0.03
N ILE A 250 -17.62 -2.08 -0.34
CA ILE A 250 -16.52 -1.43 0.38
C ILE A 250 -16.10 -0.08 -0.19
N ASN A 251 -16.65 0.33 -1.34
CA ASN A 251 -16.25 1.56 -2.03
C ASN A 251 -16.62 2.82 -1.24
N ASN A 252 -17.75 2.76 -0.53
CA ASN A 252 -18.28 3.90 0.23
C ASN A 252 -17.71 3.99 1.66
N LEU A 253 -16.82 3.07 2.05
CA LEU A 253 -16.22 3.08 3.38
C LEU A 253 -15.05 4.06 3.45
N CYS A 254 -15.02 4.85 4.52
CA CYS A 254 -13.91 5.75 4.82
C CYS A 254 -12.59 4.99 5.00
N GLU A 255 -11.47 5.69 4.95
CA GLU A 255 -10.16 5.06 5.12
C GLU A 255 -9.99 4.41 6.52
N PRO A 256 -9.54 3.15 6.62
CA PRO A 256 -9.43 2.43 7.88
C PRO A 256 -8.45 3.10 8.85
N LYS A 257 -8.90 3.25 10.10
CA LYS A 257 -8.11 3.66 11.26
C LYS A 257 -8.57 2.86 12.48
N PRO A 258 -7.74 2.68 13.51
CA PRO A 258 -8.15 1.99 14.72
C PRO A 258 -9.48 2.52 15.27
N SER A 259 -10.43 1.60 15.54
CA SER A 259 -11.76 1.88 16.07
C SER A 259 -12.65 2.83 15.23
N ILE A 260 -12.33 3.07 13.95
CA ILE A 260 -13.12 3.97 13.10
C ILE A 260 -14.48 3.37 12.75
N TYR A 261 -14.52 2.06 12.51
CA TYR A 261 -15.72 1.38 12.08
C TYR A 261 -16.57 0.97 13.27
N LYS A 262 -17.86 1.27 13.22
CA LYS A 262 -18.81 0.94 14.29
C LYS A 262 -19.81 -0.07 13.77
N ILE A 263 -19.99 -1.15 14.51
CA ILE A 263 -21.03 -2.14 14.20
C ILE A 263 -22.38 -1.54 14.58
N SER A 264 -23.32 -1.55 13.63
CA SER A 264 -24.62 -0.87 13.75
C SER A 264 -25.62 -1.57 14.67
N HIS A 265 -25.43 -2.86 14.91
CA HIS A 265 -26.33 -3.73 15.66
C HIS A 265 -25.63 -4.34 16.87
N LEU A 266 -26.39 -4.91 17.78
CA LEU A 266 -25.84 -5.64 18.92
C LEU A 266 -25.19 -6.93 18.39
N MET A 267 -23.91 -7.16 18.69
CA MET A 267 -23.25 -8.37 18.18
C MET A 267 -23.80 -9.61 18.87
N ILE A 268 -24.46 -10.47 18.10
CA ILE A 268 -24.97 -11.78 18.50
C ILE A 268 -24.00 -12.82 17.92
N ASN A 269 -23.19 -13.42 18.80
CA ASN A 269 -22.15 -14.37 18.37
C ASN A 269 -22.70 -15.73 17.95
N ASP A 270 -23.96 -16.03 18.33
CA ASP A 270 -24.59 -17.34 18.14
C ASP A 270 -25.42 -17.44 16.86
N LEU A 271 -25.31 -16.44 15.96
CA LEU A 271 -25.95 -16.51 14.65
C LEU A 271 -25.30 -17.64 13.83
N GLU A 272 -26.13 -18.53 13.31
CA GLU A 272 -25.68 -19.68 12.50
C GLU A 272 -25.82 -19.45 10.99
N PHE A 273 -26.71 -18.54 10.59
CA PHE A 273 -27.02 -18.29 9.18
C PHE A 273 -26.18 -17.12 8.66
N PRO A 274 -25.45 -17.29 7.53
CA PRO A 274 -24.57 -16.26 7.03
C PRO A 274 -25.38 -15.04 6.53
N PHE A 275 -24.81 -13.85 6.68
CA PHE A 275 -25.43 -12.59 6.25
C PHE A 275 -26.78 -12.31 6.93
N SER A 276 -27.00 -12.83 8.15
CA SER A 276 -28.27 -12.68 8.88
C SER A 276 -28.75 -11.23 8.97
N TYR A 277 -27.84 -10.27 9.21
CA TYR A 277 -28.22 -8.86 9.28
C TYR A 277 -28.60 -8.27 7.93
N TYR A 278 -27.98 -8.71 6.84
CA TYR A 278 -28.38 -8.31 5.49
C TYR A 278 -29.84 -8.71 5.22
N PHE A 279 -30.20 -9.97 5.48
CA PHE A 279 -31.56 -10.44 5.28
C PHE A 279 -32.56 -9.78 6.22
N LEU A 280 -32.18 -9.54 7.48
CA LEU A 280 -33.03 -8.82 8.43
C LEU A 280 -33.34 -7.40 7.94
N ASP A 281 -32.35 -6.67 7.44
CA ASP A 281 -32.52 -5.33 6.88
C ASP A 281 -33.44 -5.35 5.65
N GLN A 282 -33.27 -6.32 4.76
CA GLN A 282 -34.15 -6.51 3.59
C GLN A 282 -35.60 -6.80 4.02
N ILE A 283 -35.81 -7.72 4.97
CA ILE A 283 -37.15 -8.05 5.48
C ILE A 283 -37.80 -6.81 6.11
N ASN A 284 -37.05 -6.05 6.90
CA ASN A 284 -37.56 -4.82 7.53
C ASN A 284 -37.92 -3.75 6.49
N PHE A 285 -37.13 -3.63 5.42
CA PHE A 285 -37.41 -2.73 4.31
C PHE A 285 -38.72 -3.10 3.60
N TYR A 286 -38.89 -4.35 3.18
CA TYR A 286 -40.13 -4.79 2.51
C TYR A 286 -41.34 -4.76 3.45
N LYS A 287 -41.15 -5.06 4.75
CA LYS A 287 -42.20 -4.92 5.75
C LYS A 287 -42.73 -3.49 5.81
N LYS A 288 -41.85 -2.49 5.75
CA LYS A 288 -42.24 -1.07 5.72
C LYS A 288 -43.05 -0.75 4.46
N LEU A 289 -42.57 -1.15 3.28
CA LEU A 289 -43.28 -0.94 2.01
C LEU A 289 -44.67 -1.58 2.01
N TYR A 290 -44.78 -2.81 2.53
CA TYR A 290 -46.05 -3.52 2.63
C TYR A 290 -47.08 -2.77 3.48
N TYR A 291 -46.68 -2.19 4.62
CA TYR A 291 -47.59 -1.39 5.43
C TYR A 291 -47.97 -0.07 4.76
N GLU A 292 -47.04 0.58 4.05
CA GLU A 292 -47.33 1.80 3.28
C GLU A 292 -48.36 1.52 2.16
N GLU A 293 -48.22 0.42 1.43
CA GLU A 293 -49.19 0.01 0.40
C GLU A 293 -50.56 -0.36 0.99
N LEU A 294 -50.58 -1.07 2.12
CA LEU A 294 -51.82 -1.38 2.83
C LEU A 294 -52.56 -0.12 3.29
N ASP A 295 -51.83 0.93 3.69
CA ASP A 295 -52.44 2.19 4.11
C ASP A 295 -53.00 2.98 2.91
N ILE A 296 -52.36 2.91 1.75
CA ILE A 296 -52.89 3.47 0.50
C ILE A 296 -54.18 2.75 0.09
N LEU A 297 -54.22 1.41 0.17
CA LEU A 297 -55.39 0.62 -0.21
C LEU A 297 -56.60 0.78 0.72
N LYS A 298 -56.41 1.36 1.91
CA LYS A 298 -57.49 1.65 2.87
C LYS A 298 -58.10 3.04 2.71
N GLN A 299 -57.56 3.89 1.82
CA GLN A 299 -58.10 5.21 1.48
C GLN A 299 -59.03 5.13 0.27
#